data_AF-G5QMU8-F1
#
_entry.id   AF-G5QMU8-F1
#
_cell.length_a   1.000
_cell.length_b   1.000
_cell.length_c   1.000
_cell.angle_alpha   90.00
_cell.angle_beta   90.00
_cell.angle_gamma   90.00
#
_symmetry.space_group_name_H-M   'P 1'
#
loop_
_entity.id
_entity.type
_entity.pdbx_description
1 polymer ?
#
loop_
_entity_poly.entity_id
_entity_poly.type
_entity_poly.pdbx_seq_one_letter_code
_entity_poly.pdbx_strand_id
1 'polypeptide(L)'
;MPRSGDTYLHRIGRTGRAGRKGTAISLVEAHDHLLLLKIGRYIEEPLKARVIDELRPTTRAPSEKLTGKPSKKVLAKRAEKKKEKEKEKPRVKKRHRDTKNIGKRRKPSGTKMQEQSSEE
;
A
#
# COMPACT_ATOMS: atom_id res chain seq x y z
N MET A 1 -23.05 -2.97 7.19
CA MET A 1 -22.81 -4.34 6.66
C MET A 1 -22.79 -5.35 7.81
N PRO A 2 -23.14 -6.64 7.61
CA PRO A 2 -23.02 -7.64 8.68
C PRO A 2 -21.54 -7.83 9.07
N ARG A 3 -21.31 -8.07 10.36
CA ARG A 3 -19.95 -8.17 10.90
C ARG A 3 -19.28 -9.51 10.58
N SER A 4 -20.07 -10.55 10.32
CA SER A 4 -19.61 -11.89 9.98
C SER A 4 -20.02 -12.26 8.54
N GLY A 5 -19.14 -12.99 7.86
CA GLY A 5 -19.41 -13.56 6.53
C GLY A 5 -20.53 -14.60 6.55
N ASP A 6 -20.63 -15.38 7.63
CA ASP A 6 -21.70 -16.36 7.82
C ASP A 6 -23.09 -15.70 7.84
N THR A 7 -23.23 -14.61 8.58
CA THR A 7 -24.49 -13.84 8.60
C THR A 7 -24.81 -13.26 7.22
N TYR A 8 -23.80 -12.88 6.44
CA TYR A 8 -24.03 -12.41 5.07
C TYR A 8 -24.53 -13.54 4.17
N LEU A 9 -23.91 -14.73 4.25
CA LEU A 9 -24.30 -15.93 3.51
C LEU A 9 -25.77 -16.31 3.80
N HIS A 10 -26.15 -16.35 5.07
CA HIS A 10 -27.51 -16.65 5.49
C HIS A 10 -28.56 -15.67 4.98
N ARG A 11 -28.17 -14.40 4.78
CA ARG A 11 -29.04 -13.34 4.24
C ARG A 11 -29.20 -13.47 2.73
N ILE A 12 -28.11 -13.61 1.97
CA ILE A 12 -28.18 -13.72 0.51
C ILE A 12 -28.78 -15.06 0.06
N GLY A 13 -28.63 -16.12 0.86
CA GLY A 13 -29.23 -17.44 0.64
C GLY A 13 -30.76 -17.47 0.74
N ARG A 14 -31.40 -16.32 0.97
CA ARG A 14 -32.86 -16.16 0.91
C ARG A 14 -33.37 -15.80 -0.49
N THR A 15 -32.47 -15.47 -1.42
CA THR A 15 -32.80 -15.08 -2.80
C THR A 15 -32.80 -16.30 -3.74
N GLY A 16 -33.55 -16.23 -4.85
CA GLY A 16 -33.60 -17.29 -5.87
C GLY A 16 -34.36 -18.55 -5.42
N ARG A 17 -35.69 -18.55 -5.61
CA ARG A 17 -36.56 -19.72 -5.34
C ARG A 17 -37.09 -20.29 -6.64
N ALA A 18 -37.45 -21.57 -6.64
CA ALA A 18 -38.05 -22.27 -7.78
C ALA A 18 -37.23 -22.17 -9.09
N GLY A 19 -35.92 -22.41 -9.02
CA GLY A 19 -35.04 -22.46 -10.19
C GLY A 19 -34.72 -21.10 -10.84
N ARG A 20 -35.23 -19.98 -10.30
CA ARG A 20 -34.93 -18.63 -10.80
C ARG A 20 -33.68 -18.07 -10.13
N LYS A 21 -32.90 -17.28 -10.88
CA LYS A 21 -31.74 -16.54 -10.35
C LYS A 21 -32.19 -15.49 -9.34
N GLY A 22 -31.57 -15.48 -8.16
CA GLY A 22 -31.71 -14.43 -7.16
C GLY A 22 -30.71 -13.28 -7.39
N THR A 23 -31.02 -12.08 -6.90
CA THR A 23 -30.09 -10.95 -6.87
C THR A 23 -30.05 -10.38 -5.46
N ALA A 24 -28.85 -10.18 -4.92
CA ALA A 24 -28.63 -9.51 -3.64
C ALA A 24 -27.80 -8.24 -3.87
N ILE A 25 -28.30 -7.10 -3.38
CA ILE A 25 -27.64 -5.79 -3.49
C ILE A 25 -27.25 -5.35 -2.08
N SER A 26 -25.97 -5.00 -1.91
CA SER A 26 -25.46 -4.47 -0.65
C SER A 26 -25.27 -2.96 -0.77
N LEU A 27 -25.97 -2.20 0.07
CA LEU A 27 -25.73 -0.78 0.26
C LEU A 27 -24.61 -0.62 1.28
N VAL A 28 -23.56 0.11 0.91
CA VAL A 28 -22.32 0.18 1.69
C VAL A 28 -21.93 1.63 1.87
N GLU A 29 -21.73 2.04 3.12
CA GLU A 29 -21.17 3.34 3.47
C GLU A 29 -19.65 3.24 3.71
N ALA A 30 -18.97 4.38 3.86
CA ALA A 30 -17.51 4.44 4.00
C ALA A 30 -16.98 3.61 5.19
N HIS A 31 -17.70 3.58 6.31
CA HIS A 31 -17.32 2.84 7.51
C HIS A 31 -17.42 1.30 7.33
N ASP A 32 -18.27 0.85 6.40
CA ASP A 32 -18.53 -0.57 6.13
C ASP A 32 -17.55 -1.18 5.10
N HIS A 33 -16.70 -0.36 4.47
CA HIS A 33 -15.80 -0.81 3.40
C HIS A 33 -14.88 -1.97 3.83
N LEU A 34 -14.40 -1.96 5.08
CA LEU A 34 -13.61 -3.05 5.65
C LEU A 34 -14.39 -4.35 5.79
N LEU A 35 -15.68 -4.27 6.12
CA LEU A 35 -16.56 -5.43 6.23
C LEU A 35 -16.87 -6.01 4.85
N LEU A 36 -17.09 -5.15 3.85
CA LEU A 36 -17.26 -5.56 2.46
C LEU A 36 -16.06 -6.39 1.98
N LEU A 37 -14.83 -5.92 2.21
CA LEU A 37 -13.60 -6.64 1.83
C LEU A 37 -13.46 -7.98 2.57
N LYS A 38 -13.85 -8.05 3.85
CA LYS A 38 -13.84 -9.31 4.61
C LYS A 38 -14.86 -10.31 4.07
N ILE A 39 -16.06 -9.85 3.74
CA ILE A 39 -17.13 -10.67 3.20
C ILE A 39 -16.76 -11.20 1.81
N GLY A 40 -16.23 -10.35 0.92
CA GLY A 40 -15.78 -10.78 -0.40
C GLY A 40 -14.67 -11.84 -0.33
N ARG A 41 -13.76 -11.73 0.65
CA ARG A 41 -12.75 -12.77 0.92
C ARG A 41 -13.36 -14.07 1.44
N TYR A 42 -14.43 -14.00 2.23
CA TYR A 42 -15.10 -15.17 2.79
C TYR A 42 -15.90 -15.97 1.75
N ILE A 43 -16.50 -15.27 0.78
CA ILE A 43 -17.27 -15.87 -0.32
C ILE A 43 -16.36 -16.25 -1.51
N GLU A 44 -15.09 -15.86 -1.44
CA GLU A 44 -14.08 -16.05 -2.50
C GLU A 44 -14.39 -15.30 -3.82
N GLU A 45 -15.40 -14.43 -3.82
CA GLU A 45 -15.78 -13.61 -4.97
C GLU A 45 -15.84 -12.11 -4.60
N PRO A 46 -15.20 -11.22 -5.39
CA PRO A 46 -15.33 -9.78 -5.19
C PRO A 46 -16.72 -9.28 -5.62
N LEU A 47 -17.38 -8.52 -4.74
CA LEU A 47 -18.68 -7.92 -5.02
C LEU A 47 -18.53 -6.75 -6.02
N LYS A 48 -19.18 -6.87 -7.19
CA LYS A 48 -19.12 -5.87 -8.26
C LYS A 48 -19.83 -4.57 -7.84
N ALA A 49 -19.09 -3.47 -7.86
CA ALA A 49 -19.66 -2.14 -7.62
C ALA A 49 -20.54 -1.72 -8.81
N ARG A 50 -21.67 -1.06 -8.51
CA ARG A 50 -22.54 -0.41 -9.48
C ARG A 50 -22.89 0.98 -9.00
N VAL A 51 -23.04 1.90 -9.94
CA VAL A 51 -23.44 3.29 -9.70
C VAL A 51 -24.73 3.53 -10.45
N ILE A 52 -25.70 4.14 -9.78
CA ILE A 52 -26.95 4.60 -10.39
C ILE A 52 -26.71 6.04 -10.84
N ASP A 53 -27.02 6.35 -12.09
CA ASP A 53 -26.65 7.63 -12.71
C ASP A 53 -27.29 8.83 -12.00
N GLU A 54 -28.58 8.71 -11.68
CA GLU A 54 -29.34 9.72 -10.94
C GLU A 54 -28.88 9.90 -9.48
N LEU A 55 -28.23 8.88 -8.91
CA LEU A 55 -27.88 8.84 -7.48
C LEU A 55 -26.38 8.62 -7.28
N ARG A 56 -25.57 9.46 -7.93
CA ARG A 56 -24.12 9.32 -7.91
C ARG A 56 -23.52 9.75 -6.55
N PRO A 57 -22.59 8.97 -5.96
CA PRO A 57 -21.89 9.38 -4.76
C PRO A 57 -21.09 10.66 -4.98
N THR A 58 -21.29 11.65 -4.11
CA THR A 58 -20.56 12.93 -4.14
C THR A 58 -19.19 12.83 -3.46
N THR A 59 -19.02 11.88 -2.55
CA THR A 59 -17.79 11.67 -1.78
C THR A 59 -16.87 10.65 -2.43
N ARG A 60 -15.56 10.77 -2.15
CA ARG A 60 -14.54 9.86 -2.70
C ARG A 60 -14.71 8.46 -2.12
N ALA A 61 -14.56 7.45 -2.98
CA ALA A 61 -14.55 6.05 -2.56
C ALA A 61 -13.39 5.78 -1.57
N PRO A 62 -13.63 4.98 -0.51
CA PRO A 62 -12.56 4.51 0.38
C PRO A 62 -11.47 3.76 -0.39
N SER A 63 -10.21 3.90 0.02
CA SER A 63 -9.10 3.26 -0.70
C SER A 63 -9.14 1.73 -0.54
N GLU A 64 -8.98 0.99 -1.64
CA GLU A 64 -8.85 -0.48 -1.61
C GLU A 64 -7.64 -0.97 -0.79
N LYS A 65 -6.64 -0.10 -0.62
CA LYS A 65 -5.44 -0.33 0.20
C LYS A 65 -5.69 -0.19 1.70
N LEU A 66 -6.93 0.04 2.12
CA LEU A 66 -7.30 0.05 3.54
C LEU A 66 -7.31 -1.39 4.07
N THR A 67 -6.16 -2.07 4.04
CA THR A 67 -5.94 -3.23 4.88
C THR A 67 -5.89 -2.71 6.31
N GLY A 68 -6.83 -3.14 7.15
CA GLY A 68 -6.83 -2.79 8.57
C GLY A 68 -5.46 -2.98 9.24
N LYS A 69 -5.28 -2.39 10.42
CA LYS A 69 -3.99 -2.41 11.14
C LYS A 69 -3.45 -3.85 11.20
N PRO A 70 -2.22 -4.11 10.71
CA PRO A 70 -1.65 -5.44 10.74
C PRO A 70 -1.52 -5.94 12.18
N SER A 71 -1.69 -7.25 12.39
CA SER A 71 -1.61 -7.82 13.73
C SER A 71 -0.22 -7.60 14.35
N LYS A 72 -0.17 -7.54 15.69
CA LYS A 72 1.07 -7.33 16.45
C LYS A 72 2.16 -8.36 16.10
N LYS A 73 1.75 -9.60 15.76
CA LYS A 73 2.64 -10.68 15.31
C LYS A 73 3.25 -10.39 13.93
N VAL A 74 2.47 -9.87 12.98
CA VAL A 74 2.95 -9.51 11.64
C VAL A 74 3.92 -8.33 11.70
N LEU A 75 3.65 -7.38 12.60
CA LEU A 75 4.54 -6.24 12.85
C LEU A 75 5.89 -6.69 13.43
N ALA A 76 5.89 -7.58 14.43
CA ALA A 76 7.11 -8.14 15.02
C ALA A 76 7.96 -8.88 13.97
N LYS A 77 7.33 -9.75 13.17
CA LYS A 77 8.01 -10.51 12.11
C LYS A 77 8.59 -9.60 11.02
N ARG A 78 7.91 -8.49 10.68
CA ARG A 78 8.45 -7.46 9.77
C ARG A 78 9.64 -6.72 10.37
N ALA A 79 9.64 -6.46 11.67
CA ALA A 79 10.75 -5.79 12.35
C ALA A 79 12.01 -6.66 12.39
N GLU A 80 11.86 -7.96 12.67
CA GLU A 80 12.96 -8.93 12.63
C GLU A 80 13.57 -9.04 11.22
N LYS A 81 12.71 -9.20 10.20
CA LYS A 81 13.14 -9.28 8.80
C LYS A 81 13.84 -8.00 8.33
N LYS A 82 13.50 -6.84 8.90
CA LYS A 82 14.18 -5.57 8.62
C LYS A 82 15.56 -5.51 9.29
N LYS A 83 15.68 -5.98 10.53
CA LYS A 83 16.97 -6.09 11.24
C LYS A 83 17.93 -7.05 10.56
N GLU A 84 17.43 -8.18 10.06
CA GLU A 84 18.23 -9.17 9.33
C GLU A 84 18.77 -8.61 8.01
N LYS A 85 17.92 -7.93 7.23
CA LYS A 85 18.32 -7.19 6.02
C LYS A 85 19.29 -6.03 6.29
N GLU A 86 19.31 -5.49 7.50
CA GLU A 86 20.26 -4.44 7.89
C GLU A 86 21.62 -5.02 8.28
N LYS A 87 21.66 -6.26 8.78
CA LYS A 87 22.90 -7.01 9.05
C LYS A 87 23.56 -7.54 7.78
N GLU A 88 22.78 -7.95 6.78
CA GLU A 88 23.30 -8.41 5.48
C GLU A 88 23.86 -7.28 4.60
N LYS A 89 23.46 -6.03 4.82
CA LYS A 89 24.02 -4.91 4.05
C LYS A 89 25.50 -4.75 4.37
N PRO A 90 26.40 -4.75 3.36
CA PRO A 90 27.82 -4.57 3.60
C PRO A 90 28.03 -3.23 4.32
N ARG A 91 28.67 -3.27 5.49
CA ARG A 91 29.04 -2.07 6.25
C ARG A 91 30.08 -1.28 5.44
N VAL A 92 29.59 -0.33 4.65
CA VAL A 92 30.45 0.67 4.00
C VAL A 92 31.05 1.54 5.11
N LYS A 93 32.36 1.37 5.36
CA LYS A 93 33.12 2.17 6.31
C LYS A 93 33.15 3.63 5.84
N LYS A 94 32.21 4.45 6.31
CA LYS A 94 32.27 5.91 6.11
C LYS A 94 33.39 6.45 6.99
N ARG A 95 34.45 7.01 6.39
CA ARG A 95 35.55 7.61 7.15
C ARG A 95 35.06 8.92 7.74
N HIS A 96 35.46 9.21 8.98
CA HIS A 96 35.08 10.42 9.70
C HIS A 96 35.48 11.73 8.99
N ARG A 97 36.49 11.68 8.11
CA ARG A 97 36.88 12.80 7.23
C ARG A 97 35.84 13.09 6.14
N ASP A 98 35.17 12.07 5.61
CA ASP A 98 34.19 12.20 4.53
C ASP A 98 32.85 12.75 5.05
N THR A 99 32.46 12.37 6.27
CA THR A 99 31.26 12.89 6.94
C THR A 99 31.43 14.33 7.44
N LYS A 100 32.64 14.72 7.85
CA LYS A 100 32.95 16.11 8.27
C LYS A 100 33.22 17.08 7.12
N ASN A 101 33.35 16.60 5.89
CA ASN A 101 33.52 17.44 4.70
C ASN A 101 32.19 17.85 4.03
N ILE A 102 31.05 17.43 4.59
CA ILE A 102 29.72 17.90 4.18
C ILE A 102 29.58 19.36 4.65
N GLY A 103 29.93 20.31 3.77
CA GLY A 103 29.84 21.75 4.04
C GLY A 103 31.14 22.54 3.89
N LYS A 104 32.30 21.87 3.71
CA LYS A 104 33.52 22.62 3.33
C LYS A 104 33.54 22.85 1.83
N ARG A 105 33.62 24.13 1.45
CA ARG A 105 33.74 24.61 0.06
C ARG A 105 34.88 23.84 -0.61
N ARG A 106 34.55 23.04 -1.64
CA ARG A 106 35.57 22.43 -2.51
C ARG A 106 36.47 23.57 -3.00
N LYS A 107 37.79 23.47 -2.80
CA LYS A 107 38.71 24.35 -3.55
C LYS A 107 38.42 24.11 -5.04
N PRO A 108 38.24 25.15 -5.86
CA PRO A 108 37.99 24.98 -7.28
C PRO A 108 39.18 24.28 -7.92
N SER A 109 38.90 23.29 -8.76
CA SER A 109 39.90 22.67 -9.64
C SER A 109 40.32 23.69 -10.69
N GLY A 110 41.38 24.43 -10.42
CA GLY A 110 41.85 25.45 -11.34
C GLY A 110 43.15 26.11 -10.94
N THR A 111 44.24 25.34 -10.80
CA THR A 111 45.60 25.83 -11.14
C THR A 111 46.57 24.65 -11.29
N LYS A 112 46.81 24.24 -12.54
CA LYS A 112 48.16 23.90 -13.01
C LYS A 112 48.38 24.75 -14.25
N MET A 113 49.28 25.71 -14.12
CA MET A 113 49.82 26.51 -15.23
C MET A 113 51.07 25.82 -15.77
N GLN A 114 51.40 26.14 -17.02
CA GLN A 114 52.57 25.77 -17.83
C GLN A 114 52.50 24.37 -18.47
N GLU A 115 52.81 24.15 -19.74
CA GLU A 115 53.42 24.96 -20.82
C GLU A 115 53.26 24.14 -22.13
N GLN A 116 53.12 24.82 -23.28
CA GLN A 116 53.30 24.35 -24.68
C GLN A 116 52.31 25.10 -25.59
N SER A 117 52.63 25.66 -26.74
CA SER A 117 53.87 25.99 -27.45
C SER A 117 53.37 26.81 -28.66
N SER A 118 54.03 27.92 -28.96
CA SER A 118 53.96 28.59 -30.25
C SER A 118 54.50 27.66 -31.35
N GLU A 119 53.74 27.45 -32.42
CA GLU A 119 54.18 27.44 -33.84
C GLU A 119 53.08 26.89 -34.78
N GLU A 120 53.02 27.55 -35.95
CA GLU A 120 52.20 27.34 -37.17
C GLU A 120 50.68 27.58 -37.13
#